data_AF-A0A1E1KPI0-F1
#
_entry.id   AF-A0A1E1KPI0-F1
#
_cell.length_a   1.000
_cell.length_b   1.000
_cell.length_c   1.000
_cell.angle_alpha   90.00
_cell.angle_beta   90.00
_cell.angle_gamma   90.00
#
_symmetry.space_group_name_H-M   'P 1'
#
loop_
_entity.id
_entity.type
_entity.pdbx_description
1 polymer ?
#
loop_
_entity_poly.entity_id
_entity_poly.type
_entity_poly.pdbx_seq_one_letter_code
_entity_poly.pdbx_strand_id
1 'polypeptide(L)'
;MLTLRRAIPRLPKSKIFAISQSVAVRSRSFRSSSRFATDITPILSKNAMLPVGPYQSQAIKTPHAIYCSGQLPADSQGNVVEGTMGDRTAACLKALSTVLIEAGSSIDRIVKVQIFLTDMKDFAEMSDEYEKWIKHKPARSCVAVKQLPKDVDIEIECVALP
;
A
#
# COMPACT_ATOMS: atom_id res chain seq x y z
N MET A 1 -32.73 38.31 -69.37
CA MET A 1 -34.00 37.94 -70.02
C MET A 1 -34.53 36.69 -69.30
N LEU A 2 -35.70 36.83 -68.69
CA LEU A 2 -36.63 35.81 -68.19
C LEU A 2 -36.16 34.75 -67.15
N THR A 3 -36.58 35.03 -65.92
CA THR A 3 -37.13 34.12 -64.91
C THR A 3 -37.83 32.86 -65.46
N LEU A 4 -37.54 31.70 -64.87
CA LEU A 4 -38.44 30.54 -64.88
C LEU A 4 -38.35 29.80 -63.53
N ARG A 5 -39.28 30.17 -62.64
CA ARG A 5 -39.68 29.38 -61.48
C ARG A 5 -40.24 28.05 -61.99
N ARG A 6 -39.69 26.92 -61.54
CA ARG A 6 -40.29 25.59 -61.74
C ARG A 6 -40.85 25.05 -60.43
N ALA A 7 -42.03 24.46 -60.58
CA ALA A 7 -43.02 24.11 -59.58
C ALA A 7 -42.55 23.08 -58.55
N ILE A 8 -43.07 23.24 -57.32
CA ILE A 8 -43.01 22.28 -56.22
C ILE A 8 -44.10 21.21 -56.45
N PRO A 9 -43.78 19.91 -56.52
CA PRO A 9 -44.80 18.87 -56.56
C PRO A 9 -45.37 18.62 -55.15
N ARG A 10 -46.68 18.77 -55.00
CA ARG A 10 -47.43 18.37 -53.80
C ARG A 10 -47.58 16.85 -53.78
N LEU A 11 -47.12 16.21 -52.71
CA LEU A 11 -47.33 14.78 -52.46
C LEU A 11 -48.73 14.53 -51.84
N PRO A 12 -49.40 13.42 -52.19
CA PRO A 12 -50.79 13.15 -51.82
C PRO A 12 -50.96 12.74 -50.35
N LYS A 13 -52.03 13.27 -49.74
CA LYS A 13 -52.54 12.87 -48.42
C LYS A 13 -53.25 11.52 -48.55
N SER A 14 -52.65 10.44 -48.07
CA SER A 14 -53.32 9.28 -47.45
C SER A 14 -52.37 8.09 -47.37
N LYS A 15 -51.96 7.74 -46.15
CA LYS A 15 -52.03 6.38 -45.60
C LYS A 15 -51.54 6.42 -44.15
N ILE A 16 -52.48 6.06 -43.30
CA ILE A 16 -52.37 5.86 -41.87
C ILE A 16 -51.40 4.70 -41.62
N PHE A 17 -50.36 4.92 -40.82
CA PHE A 17 -49.75 3.86 -40.02
C PHE A 17 -49.38 4.45 -38.66
N ALA A 18 -50.16 4.06 -37.66
CA ALA A 18 -49.86 4.31 -36.27
C ALA A 18 -48.61 3.52 -35.89
N ILE A 19 -47.53 4.22 -35.56
CA ILE A 19 -46.40 3.65 -34.83
C ILE A 19 -46.25 4.48 -33.56
N SER A 20 -46.97 4.02 -32.53
CA SER A 20 -46.70 4.35 -31.14
C SER A 20 -45.35 3.72 -30.79
N GLN A 21 -44.29 4.52 -30.78
CA GLN A 21 -43.09 4.17 -30.02
C GLN A 21 -42.87 5.24 -28.96
N SER A 22 -43.26 4.85 -27.76
CA SER A 22 -43.05 5.52 -26.50
C SER A 22 -41.62 6.01 -26.39
N VAL A 23 -41.47 7.32 -26.17
CA VAL A 23 -40.24 7.92 -25.65
C VAL A 23 -40.04 7.34 -24.25
N ALA A 24 -39.29 6.24 -24.16
CA ALA A 24 -38.79 5.75 -22.89
C ALA A 24 -37.70 6.72 -22.43
N VAL A 25 -38.11 7.75 -21.67
CA VAL A 25 -37.22 8.50 -20.79
C VAL A 25 -36.64 7.46 -19.85
N ARG A 26 -35.42 6.97 -20.15
CA ARG A 26 -34.67 6.09 -19.26
C ARG A 26 -34.50 6.86 -17.96
N SER A 27 -35.30 6.46 -16.96
CA SER A 27 -35.14 6.90 -15.59
C SER A 27 -33.69 6.68 -15.21
N ARG A 28 -33.09 7.74 -14.68
CA ARG A 28 -31.74 7.71 -14.13
C ARG A 28 -31.66 6.57 -13.12
N SER A 29 -31.07 5.46 -13.53
CA SER A 29 -30.28 4.67 -12.61
C SER A 29 -29.02 5.51 -12.39
N PHE A 30 -29.10 6.41 -11.40
CA PHE A 30 -27.91 6.89 -10.73
C PHE A 30 -27.31 5.62 -10.13
N ARG A 31 -26.39 4.99 -10.87
CA ARG A 31 -25.59 3.89 -10.35
C ARG A 31 -24.99 4.44 -9.08
N SER A 32 -25.48 3.91 -7.97
CA SER A 32 -24.96 4.12 -6.64
C SER A 32 -23.44 4.20 -6.77
N SER A 33 -22.91 5.36 -6.40
CA SER A 33 -21.51 5.56 -6.08
C SER A 33 -21.16 4.55 -4.98
N SER A 34 -20.91 3.31 -5.38
CA SER A 34 -20.19 2.35 -4.57
C SER A 34 -18.79 2.90 -4.50
N ARG A 35 -18.60 3.69 -3.43
CA ARG A 35 -17.38 3.99 -2.68
C ARG A 35 -16.13 3.65 -3.47
N PHE A 36 -15.24 4.63 -3.66
CA PHE A 36 -13.81 4.29 -3.70
C PHE A 36 -13.61 3.30 -2.56
N ALA A 37 -13.47 2.00 -2.88
CA ALA A 37 -12.88 1.08 -1.94
C ALA A 37 -11.53 1.74 -1.70
N THR A 38 -11.36 2.33 -0.53
CA THR A 38 -10.04 2.76 -0.12
C THR A 38 -9.21 1.51 -0.29
N ASP A 39 -8.31 1.49 -1.28
CA ASP A 39 -7.45 0.37 -1.63
C ASP A 39 -6.41 0.08 -0.53
N ILE A 40 -6.77 0.36 0.72
CA ILE A 40 -6.01 0.29 1.95
C ILE A 40 -6.34 -1.06 2.56
N THR A 41 -5.41 -2.00 2.45
CA THR A 41 -5.55 -3.35 2.99
C THR A 41 -4.61 -3.51 4.19
N PRO A 42 -5.14 -3.73 5.41
CA PRO A 42 -4.31 -4.05 6.56
C PRO A 42 -3.70 -5.44 6.42
N ILE A 43 -2.40 -5.54 6.70
CA ILE A 43 -1.63 -6.79 6.66
C ILE A 43 -1.35 -7.25 8.08
N LEU A 44 -1.67 -8.52 8.34
CA LEU A 44 -1.47 -9.20 9.61
C LEU A 44 -0.91 -10.59 9.35
N SER A 45 0.36 -10.78 9.66
CA SER A 45 1.05 -12.06 9.63
C SER A 45 1.11 -12.67 11.03
N LYS A 46 0.80 -13.96 11.14
CA LYS A 46 0.95 -14.75 12.38
C LYS A 46 2.41 -15.09 12.69
N ASN A 47 3.30 -14.90 11.72
CA ASN A 47 4.71 -15.30 11.80
C ASN A 47 5.64 -14.14 12.18
N ALA A 48 5.09 -12.93 12.37
CA ALA A 48 5.80 -11.77 12.89
C ALA A 48 5.18 -11.35 14.22
N MET A 49 5.91 -10.55 15.01
CA MET A 49 5.43 -10.05 16.29
C MET A 49 4.09 -9.31 16.09
N LEU A 50 3.11 -9.64 16.93
CA LEU A 50 1.84 -8.92 16.92
C LEU A 50 2.05 -7.45 17.32
N PRO A 51 1.28 -6.52 16.73
CA PRO A 51 1.42 -5.09 17.01
C PRO A 51 1.32 -4.76 18.51
N VAL A 52 2.12 -3.80 18.99
CA VAL A 52 2.22 -3.41 20.42
C VAL A 52 1.00 -2.58 20.89
N GLY A 53 -0.12 -2.63 20.17
CA GLY A 53 -1.35 -1.93 20.55
C GLY A 53 -2.57 -2.34 19.72
N PRO A 54 -3.79 -2.11 20.23
CA PRO A 54 -5.04 -2.63 19.67
C PRO A 54 -5.47 -2.00 18.33
N TYR A 55 -4.70 -1.04 17.80
CA TYR A 55 -5.07 -0.25 16.61
C TYR A 55 -4.02 -0.30 15.49
N GLN A 56 -2.92 -1.04 15.66
CA GLN A 56 -1.82 -1.06 14.69
C GLN A 56 -1.93 -2.28 13.77
N SER A 57 -1.72 -2.08 12.48
CA SER A 57 -1.45 -3.18 11.53
C SER A 57 0.06 -3.35 11.40
N GLN A 58 0.54 -4.55 11.03
CA GLN A 58 1.97 -4.74 10.78
C GLN A 58 2.41 -4.02 9.49
N ALA A 59 1.51 -3.97 8.50
CA ALA A 59 1.64 -3.08 7.35
C ALA A 59 0.28 -2.66 6.81
N ILE A 60 0.29 -1.60 6.01
CA ILE A 60 -0.84 -1.16 5.19
C ILE A 60 -0.41 -1.26 3.73
N LYS A 61 -1.12 -2.08 2.95
CA LYS A 61 -0.94 -2.20 1.51
C LYS A 61 -1.88 -1.24 0.78
N THR A 62 -1.34 -0.51 -0.18
CA THR A 62 -2.06 0.31 -1.17
C THR A 62 -1.76 -0.19 -2.58
N PRO A 63 -2.40 0.33 -3.65
CA PRO A 63 -2.11 -0.06 -5.02
C PRO A 63 -0.69 0.27 -5.48
N HIS A 64 -0.02 1.21 -4.78
CA HIS A 64 1.27 1.75 -5.22
C HIS A 64 2.39 1.60 -4.19
N ALA A 65 2.06 1.37 -2.92
CA ALA A 65 3.03 1.26 -1.84
C ALA A 65 2.52 0.36 -0.71
N ILE A 66 3.45 -0.30 -0.02
CA ILE A 66 3.24 -0.98 1.25
C ILE A 66 4.00 -0.20 2.30
N TYR A 67 3.28 0.22 3.36
CA TYR A 67 3.84 0.91 4.51
C TYR A 67 3.94 -0.08 5.65
N CYS A 68 5.16 -0.46 6.04
CA CYS A 68 5.38 -1.33 7.18
C CYS A 68 5.52 -0.49 8.45
N SER A 69 4.83 -0.92 9.51
CA SER A 69 5.05 -0.38 10.85
C SER A 69 6.47 -0.73 11.33
N GLY A 70 6.98 0.03 12.30
CA GLY A 70 8.26 -0.26 12.94
C GLY A 70 8.30 -1.66 13.51
N GLN A 71 9.28 -2.44 13.08
CA GLN A 71 9.53 -3.78 13.58
C GLN A 71 10.60 -3.71 14.66
N LEU A 72 10.27 -4.31 15.81
CA LEU A 72 11.15 -4.45 16.97
C LEU A 72 11.91 -5.79 16.87
N PRO A 73 13.05 -5.92 17.56
CA PRO A 73 13.85 -7.14 17.56
C PRO A 73 13.19 -8.17 18.49
N ALA A 74 12.05 -8.72 18.08
CA ALA A 74 11.26 -9.63 18.90
C ALA A 74 10.75 -10.82 18.07
N ASP A 75 10.55 -11.95 18.76
CA ASP A 75 9.95 -13.14 18.18
C ASP A 75 8.44 -12.98 17.93
N SER A 76 7.80 -13.98 17.31
CA SER A 76 6.36 -13.96 17.06
C SER A 76 5.51 -13.98 18.34
N GLN A 77 6.09 -14.37 19.48
CA GLN A 77 5.44 -14.33 20.80
C GLN A 77 5.60 -12.97 21.48
N GLY A 78 6.44 -12.09 20.93
CA GLY A 78 6.73 -10.76 21.45
C GLY A 78 7.84 -10.72 22.50
N ASN A 79 8.64 -11.79 22.64
CA ASN A 79 9.85 -11.78 23.45
C ASN A 79 10.97 -11.10 22.67
N VAL A 80 11.71 -10.19 23.33
CA VAL A 80 12.86 -9.52 22.72
C VAL A 80 13.96 -10.56 22.45
N VAL A 81 14.56 -10.50 21.27
CA VAL A 81 15.67 -11.36 20.88
C VAL A 81 16.92 -10.89 21.62
N GLU A 82 17.49 -11.78 22.41
CA GLU A 82 18.77 -11.57 23.09
C GLU A 82 19.95 -11.78 22.13
N GLY A 83 21.08 -11.13 22.39
CA GLY A 83 22.31 -11.33 21.64
C GLY A 83 23.06 -10.05 21.31
N THR A 84 23.71 -10.05 20.16
CA THR A 84 24.46 -8.92 19.61
C THR A 84 23.54 -7.92 18.90
N MET A 85 24.08 -6.76 18.52
CA MET A 85 23.33 -5.80 17.72
C MET A 85 22.95 -6.39 16.36
N GLY A 86 23.85 -7.19 15.78
CA GLY A 86 23.59 -7.96 14.58
C GLY A 86 22.39 -8.89 14.74
N ASP A 87 22.32 -9.67 15.82
CA ASP A 87 21.20 -10.61 16.06
C ASP A 87 19.84 -9.89 16.13
N ARG A 88 19.80 -8.75 16.83
CA ARG A 88 18.60 -7.91 16.93
C ARG A 88 18.24 -7.26 15.60
N THR A 89 19.22 -6.78 14.85
CA THR A 89 19.02 -6.24 13.50
C THR A 89 18.44 -7.29 12.55
N ALA A 90 18.98 -8.51 12.59
CA ALA A 90 18.49 -9.64 11.80
C ALA A 90 17.05 -10.00 12.18
N ALA A 91 16.70 -9.94 13.46
CA ALA A 91 15.33 -10.17 13.92
C ALA A 91 14.34 -9.13 13.34
N CYS A 92 14.68 -7.84 13.37
CA CYS A 92 13.87 -6.78 12.76
C CYS A 92 13.68 -7.01 11.25
N LEU A 93 14.76 -7.31 10.53
CA LEU A 93 14.72 -7.54 9.08
C LEU A 93 13.95 -8.82 8.70
N LYS A 94 14.04 -9.87 9.52
CA LYS A 94 13.25 -11.09 9.36
C LYS A 94 11.75 -10.82 9.55
N ALA A 95 11.38 -10.02 10.54
CA ALA A 95 10.01 -9.60 10.75
C ALA A 95 9.49 -8.78 9.56
N LEU A 96 10.25 -7.79 9.08
CA LEU A 96 9.91 -7.02 7.88
C LEU A 96 9.73 -7.91 6.65
N SER A 97 10.64 -8.85 6.41
CA SER A 97 10.55 -9.80 5.31
C SER A 97 9.25 -10.62 5.37
N THR A 98 8.90 -11.11 6.56
CA THR A 98 7.67 -11.88 6.79
C THR A 98 6.41 -11.05 6.50
N VAL A 99 6.38 -9.79 6.95
CA VAL A 99 5.26 -8.86 6.71
C VAL A 99 5.15 -8.50 5.23
N LEU A 100 6.27 -8.28 4.55
CA LEU A 100 6.28 -7.98 3.11
C LEU A 100 5.79 -9.17 2.28
N ILE A 101 6.19 -10.40 2.63
CA ILE A 101 5.71 -11.62 1.97
C ILE A 101 4.19 -11.77 2.14
N GLU A 102 3.66 -11.53 3.34
CA GLU A 102 2.21 -11.54 3.60
C GLU A 102 1.48 -10.47 2.77
N ALA A 103 2.13 -9.33 2.53
CA ALA A 103 1.62 -8.27 1.66
C ALA A 103 1.73 -8.58 0.15
N GLY A 104 2.37 -9.68 -0.25
CA GLY A 104 2.64 -10.05 -1.64
C GLY A 104 3.86 -9.37 -2.28
N SER A 105 4.77 -8.85 -1.46
CA SER A 105 6.01 -8.18 -1.86
C SER A 105 7.24 -8.94 -1.34
N SER A 106 8.41 -8.32 -1.39
CA SER A 106 9.67 -8.87 -0.90
C SER A 106 10.61 -7.77 -0.40
N ILE A 107 11.65 -8.18 0.32
CA ILE A 107 12.68 -7.26 0.81
C ILE A 107 13.35 -6.49 -0.34
N ASP A 108 13.51 -7.12 -1.51
CA ASP A 108 14.14 -6.53 -2.71
C ASP A 108 13.33 -5.37 -3.33
N ARG A 109 12.08 -5.19 -2.91
CA ARG A 109 11.17 -4.16 -3.43
C ARG A 109 11.01 -2.97 -2.49
N ILE A 110 11.81 -2.93 -1.43
CA ILE A 110 11.88 -1.79 -0.51
C ILE A 110 12.44 -0.58 -1.25
N VAL A 111 11.82 0.59 -1.07
CA VAL A 111 12.25 1.87 -1.66
C VAL A 111 12.80 2.85 -0.62
N LYS A 112 12.33 2.75 0.63
CA LYS A 112 12.78 3.57 1.76
C LYS A 112 12.88 2.72 3.01
N VAL A 113 13.97 2.89 3.76
CA VAL A 113 14.15 2.35 5.11
C VAL A 113 14.42 3.49 6.08
N GLN A 114 13.83 3.42 7.26
CA GLN A 114 14.13 4.30 8.38
C GLN A 114 14.53 3.41 9.56
N ILE A 115 15.69 3.74 10.15
CA ILE A 115 16.28 2.98 11.24
C ILE A 115 16.37 3.89 12.45
N PHE A 116 15.92 3.40 13.58
CA PHE A 116 16.00 4.07 14.87
C PHE A 116 16.89 3.24 15.78
N LEU A 117 17.89 3.89 16.37
CA LEU A 117 18.83 3.29 17.32
C LEU A 117 18.78 4.06 18.64
N THR A 118 19.07 3.44 19.76
CA THR A 118 19.23 4.19 21.03
C THR A 118 20.63 4.78 21.20
N ASP A 119 21.64 4.20 20.53
CA ASP A 119 23.03 4.64 20.58
C ASP A 119 23.70 4.53 19.19
N MET A 120 24.54 5.50 18.82
CA MET A 120 25.27 5.50 17.54
C MET A 120 26.52 4.63 17.54
N LYS A 121 26.98 4.15 18.69
CA LYS A 121 28.06 3.16 18.74
C LYS A 121 27.70 1.88 17.97
N ASP A 122 26.41 1.54 17.93
CA ASP A 122 25.87 0.31 17.35
C ASP A 122 25.66 0.41 15.83
N PHE A 123 25.92 1.58 15.24
CA PHE A 123 25.66 1.86 13.82
C PHE A 123 26.47 0.95 12.87
N ALA A 124 27.73 0.67 13.19
CA ALA A 124 28.60 -0.13 12.35
C ALA A 124 28.12 -1.59 12.30
N GLU A 125 27.91 -2.19 13.47
CA GLU A 125 27.45 -3.58 13.58
C GLU A 125 26.05 -3.78 12.95
N MET A 126 25.14 -2.85 13.18
CA MET A 126 23.82 -2.84 12.53
C MET A 126 23.95 -2.75 11.00
N SER A 127 24.83 -1.87 10.49
CA SER A 127 25.01 -1.69 9.04
C SER A 127 25.58 -2.95 8.39
N ASP A 128 26.55 -3.60 9.03
CA ASP A 128 27.15 -4.84 8.54
C ASP A 128 26.13 -5.97 8.42
N GLU A 129 25.23 -6.10 9.40
CA GLU A 129 24.13 -7.06 9.31
C GLU A 129 23.11 -6.65 8.23
N TYR A 130 22.72 -5.38 8.17
CA TYR A 130 21.77 -4.86 7.20
C TYR A 130 22.17 -5.18 5.74
N GLU A 131 23.45 -5.02 5.40
CA GLU A 131 23.97 -5.30 4.05
C GLU A 131 23.91 -6.78 3.65
N LYS A 132 23.75 -7.70 4.62
CA LYS A 132 23.55 -9.13 4.34
C LYS A 132 22.15 -9.39 3.80
N TRP A 133 21.15 -8.65 4.26
CA TRP A 133 19.74 -8.84 3.93
C TRP A 133 19.29 -8.08 2.69
N ILE A 134 19.69 -6.81 2.57
CA ILE A 134 19.19 -5.91 1.53
C ILE A 134 20.30 -5.66 0.51
N LYS A 135 20.23 -6.36 -0.63
CA LYS A 135 21.26 -6.30 -1.68
C LYS A 135 21.08 -5.11 -2.63
N HIS A 136 19.84 -4.66 -2.83
CA HIS A 136 19.59 -3.39 -3.51
C HIS A 136 19.80 -2.22 -2.53
N LYS A 137 19.92 -0.99 -3.03
CA LYS A 137 20.25 0.19 -2.22
C LYS A 137 19.04 1.13 -2.13
N PRO A 138 18.06 0.88 -1.23
CA PRO A 138 16.95 1.80 -1.03
C PRO A 138 17.42 3.11 -0.40
N ALA A 139 16.56 4.14 -0.46
CA ALA A 139 16.79 5.35 0.33
C ALA A 139 16.82 4.98 1.82
N ARG A 140 17.80 5.49 2.57
CA ARG A 140 17.99 5.13 3.99
C ARG A 140 18.15 6.38 4.84
N SER A 141 17.58 6.33 6.03
CA SER A 141 17.81 7.30 7.09
C SER A 141 17.99 6.55 8.40
N CYS A 142 18.96 6.97 9.21
CA CYS A 142 19.28 6.37 10.50
C CYS A 142 19.42 7.49 11.52
N VAL A 143 18.76 7.36 12.67
CA VAL A 143 18.79 8.37 13.73
C VAL A 143 18.94 7.70 15.10
N ALA A 144 19.60 8.38 16.02
CA ALA A 144 19.59 8.02 17.43
C ALA A 144 18.39 8.66 18.11
N VAL A 145 17.61 7.87 18.85
CA VAL A 145 16.45 8.29 19.63
C VAL A 145 16.67 8.02 21.10
N LYS A 146 15.91 8.72 21.95
CA LYS A 146 16.07 8.59 23.41
C LYS A 146 15.63 7.21 23.94
N GLN A 147 14.55 6.66 23.39
CA GLN A 147 13.95 5.42 23.87
C GLN A 147 13.04 4.83 22.78
N LEU A 148 12.94 3.50 22.74
CA LEU A 148 12.06 2.74 21.86
C LEU A 148 11.04 1.93 22.67
N PRO A 149 9.92 1.49 22.07
CA PRO A 149 8.95 0.64 22.74
C PRO A 149 9.60 -0.65 23.26
N LYS A 150 9.14 -1.14 24.42
CA LYS A 150 9.71 -2.32 25.12
C LYS A 150 11.19 -2.22 25.49
N ASP A 151 11.73 -1.00 25.58
CA ASP A 151 13.12 -0.73 25.98
C ASP A 151 14.17 -1.43 25.09
N VAL A 152 13.83 -1.67 23.82
CA VAL A 152 14.79 -2.20 22.84
C VAL A 152 15.75 -1.11 22.36
N ASP A 153 16.80 -1.52 21.67
CA ASP A 153 17.87 -0.65 21.17
C ASP A 153 17.81 -0.39 19.65
N ILE A 154 16.97 -1.11 18.91
CA ILE A 154 16.72 -0.92 17.48
C ILE A 154 15.24 -1.05 17.10
N GLU A 155 14.82 -0.23 16.14
CA GLU A 155 13.54 -0.37 15.45
C GLU A 155 13.74 -0.04 13.95
N ILE A 156 13.15 -0.83 13.06
CA ILE A 156 13.27 -0.63 11.61
C ILE A 156 11.88 -0.58 10.97
N GLU A 157 11.60 0.48 10.21
CA GLU A 157 10.45 0.57 9.32
C GLU A 157 10.88 0.65 7.86
N CYS A 158 9.97 0.28 6.95
CA CYS A 158 10.22 0.42 5.53
C CYS A 158 8.96 0.72 4.72
N VAL A 159 9.18 1.28 3.53
CA VAL A 159 8.19 1.41 2.47
C VAL A 159 8.65 0.56 1.29
N ALA A 160 7.75 -0.25 0.73
CA ALA A 160 8.03 -1.14 -0.40
C ALA A 160 6.98 -1.02 -1.50
N LEU A 161 7.28 -1.57 -2.68
CA LEU A 161 6.32 -1.67 -3.78
C LEU A 161 5.42 -2.92 -3.63
N PRO A 162 4.11 -2.83 -3.95
CA PRO A 162 3.15 -3.94 -3.87
C PRO A 162 3.46 -5.10 -4.80
#